data_AF-A0A7V3H3R7-F1
#
_entry.id   AF-A0A7V3H3R7-F1
#
_cell.length_a   1.000
_cell.length_b   1.000
_cell.length_c   1.000
_cell.angle_alpha   90.00
_cell.angle_beta   90.00
_cell.angle_gamma   90.00
#
_symmetry.space_group_name_H-M   'P 1'
#
loop_
_entity.id
_entity.type
_entity.pdbx_description
1 polymer ?
#
loop_
_entity_poly.entity_id
_entity_poly.type
_entity_poly.pdbx_seq_one_letter_code
_entity_poly.pdbx_strand_id
1 'polypeptide(L)'
;GEPTKEQKQVYQQAYDWLYDAINTVRPGITTREIALKFPSAKELWGYQEEEQAAANMWGHGLGLAQYDMPVVSRIYSLDNPVTIEEGMSFALETQHGRLFEWGVRLEEMLIATRSGAEVLTKFPIGEITVCG
;
A
#
# COMPACT_ATOMS: atom_id res chain seq x y z
N GLY A 1 -18.45 5.77 17.67
CA GLY A 1 -19.03 7.00 17.06
C GLY A 1 -19.17 6.79 15.56
N GLU A 2 -19.89 7.66 14.85
CA GLU A 2 -20.08 7.51 13.39
C GLU A 2 -19.00 8.25 12.60
N PRO A 3 -18.35 7.60 11.60
CA PRO A 3 -17.37 8.28 10.77
C PRO A 3 -18.06 9.32 9.87
N THR A 4 -17.43 10.49 9.77
CA THR A 4 -17.90 11.58 8.92
C THR A 4 -17.87 11.20 7.44
N LYS A 5 -18.60 11.95 6.61
CA LYS A 5 -18.56 11.76 5.14
C LYS A 5 -17.13 11.86 4.60
N GLU A 6 -16.35 12.80 5.11
CA GLU A 6 -14.97 13.00 4.67
C GLU A 6 -14.08 11.81 5.04
N GLN A 7 -14.18 11.30 6.27
CA GLN A 7 -13.43 10.11 6.69
C GLN A 7 -13.76 8.90 5.82
N LYS A 8 -15.04 8.69 5.47
CA LYS A 8 -15.47 7.63 4.55
C LYS A 8 -14.86 7.80 3.15
N GLN A 9 -14.84 9.02 2.63
CA GLN A 9 -14.26 9.31 1.31
C GLN A 9 -12.75 9.08 1.27
N VAL A 10 -12.02 9.56 2.29
CA VAL A 10 -10.57 9.36 2.38
C VAL A 10 -10.22 7.90 2.61
N TYR A 11 -11.03 7.16 3.38
CA TYR A 11 -10.87 5.72 3.54
C TYR A 11 -11.01 4.99 2.20
N GLN A 12 -12.07 5.27 1.44
CA GLN A 12 -12.26 4.69 0.12
C GLN A 12 -11.09 5.00 -0.81
N GLN A 13 -10.58 6.23 -0.79
CA GLN A 13 -9.45 6.62 -1.62
C GLN A 13 -8.18 5.82 -1.28
N ALA A 14 -7.89 5.61 0.01
CA ALA A 14 -6.76 4.79 0.46
C ALA A 14 -6.94 3.31 0.08
N TYR A 15 -8.17 2.80 0.17
CA TYR A 15 -8.54 1.45 -0.25
C TYR A 15 -8.32 1.25 -1.76
N ASP A 16 -8.75 2.21 -2.58
CA ASP A 16 -8.62 2.13 -4.04
C ASP A 16 -7.14 2.08 -4.46
N TRP A 17 -6.29 2.94 -3.86
CA TRP A 17 -4.83 2.89 -4.12
C TRP A 17 -4.20 1.57 -3.73
N LEU A 18 -4.63 1.00 -2.59
CA LEU A 18 -4.13 -0.28 -2.11
C LEU A 18 -4.48 -1.40 -3.09
N TYR A 19 -5.75 -1.49 -3.50
CA TYR A 19 -6.19 -2.56 -4.41
C TYR A 19 -5.71 -2.35 -5.85
N ASP A 20 -5.50 -1.12 -6.32
CA ASP A 20 -4.84 -0.87 -7.61
C ASP A 20 -3.40 -1.41 -7.62
N ALA A 21 -2.68 -1.24 -6.52
CA ALA A 21 -1.34 -1.81 -6.34
C ALA A 21 -1.38 -3.34 -6.27
N ILE A 22 -2.24 -3.92 -5.44
CA ILE A 22 -2.42 -5.39 -5.30
C ILE A 22 -2.79 -6.04 -6.63
N ASN A 23 -3.74 -5.46 -7.37
CA ASN A 23 -4.21 -6.00 -8.65
C ASN A 23 -3.13 -5.98 -9.75
N THR A 24 -2.05 -5.21 -9.54
CA THR A 24 -0.92 -5.21 -10.45
C THR A 24 0.00 -6.42 -10.21
N VAL A 25 0.03 -6.96 -8.98
CA VAL A 25 0.93 -8.03 -8.54
C VAL A 25 0.73 -9.32 -9.33
N ARG A 26 1.80 -9.77 -9.97
CA ARG A 26 1.97 -11.09 -10.59
C ARG A 26 3.46 -11.34 -10.88
N PRO A 27 3.92 -12.59 -10.99
CA PRO A 27 5.30 -12.88 -11.35
C PRO A 27 5.75 -12.18 -12.64
N GLY A 28 6.97 -11.64 -12.64
CA GLY A 28 7.60 -10.98 -13.77
C GLY A 28 7.39 -9.46 -13.86
N ILE A 29 6.47 -8.88 -13.08
CA ILE A 29 6.43 -7.42 -12.91
C ILE A 29 7.53 -6.98 -11.94
N THR A 30 7.72 -5.67 -11.84
CA THR A 30 8.65 -5.04 -10.91
C THR A 30 7.96 -4.28 -9.77
N THR A 31 8.66 -4.10 -8.65
CA THR A 31 8.23 -3.20 -7.57
C THR A 31 7.99 -1.77 -8.05
N ARG A 32 8.63 -1.35 -9.16
CA ARG A 32 8.36 -0.06 -9.83
C ARG A 32 6.94 0.02 -10.35
N GLU A 33 6.48 -1.02 -11.05
CA GLU A 33 5.13 -1.06 -11.63
C GLU A 33 4.05 -1.01 -10.54
N ILE A 34 4.31 -1.64 -9.39
CA ILE A 34 3.45 -1.56 -8.21
C ILE A 34 3.50 -0.15 -7.61
N ALA A 35 4.70 0.40 -7.35
CA ALA A 35 4.86 1.72 -6.73
C ALA A 35 4.26 2.86 -7.56
N LEU A 36 4.17 2.71 -8.89
CA LEU A 36 3.50 3.66 -9.77
C LEU A 36 1.97 3.70 -9.61
N LYS A 37 1.37 2.73 -8.92
CA LYS A 37 -0.06 2.78 -8.54
C LYS A 37 -0.32 3.70 -7.35
N PHE A 38 0.72 4.01 -6.58
CA PHE A 38 0.64 4.97 -5.50
C PHE A 38 0.74 6.40 -6.03
N PRO A 39 -0.04 7.34 -5.46
CA PRO A 39 0.12 8.76 -5.76
C PRO A 39 1.52 9.23 -5.35
N SER A 40 2.06 10.21 -6.06
CA SER A 40 3.31 10.84 -5.65
C SER A 40 3.15 11.70 -4.41
N ALA A 41 4.24 11.89 -3.67
CA ALA A 41 4.26 12.78 -2.52
C ALA A 41 3.86 14.23 -2.89
N LYS A 42 4.23 14.65 -4.11
CA LYS A 42 3.88 15.96 -4.67
C LYS A 42 2.40 16.10 -4.96
N GLU A 43 1.78 15.10 -5.59
CA GLU A 43 0.35 15.13 -5.93
C GLU A 43 -0.52 15.15 -4.67
N LEU A 44 -0.13 14.39 -3.64
CA LEU A 44 -1.00 14.19 -2.49
C LEU A 44 -0.77 15.19 -1.36
N TRP A 45 0.49 15.58 -1.10
CA TRP A 45 0.85 16.45 0.02
C TRP A 45 1.60 17.73 -0.40
N GLY A 46 1.86 17.93 -1.70
CA GLY A 46 2.62 19.10 -2.17
C GLY A 46 4.10 19.07 -1.78
N TYR A 47 4.62 17.91 -1.38
CA TYR A 47 6.03 17.74 -1.03
C TYR A 47 6.93 17.89 -2.25
N GLN A 48 8.17 18.31 -2.01
CA GLN A 48 9.16 18.46 -3.08
C GLN A 48 9.74 17.10 -3.46
N GLU A 49 10.04 16.27 -2.45
CA GLU A 49 10.67 14.97 -2.62
C GLU A 49 9.83 13.84 -2.03
N GLU A 50 9.98 12.63 -2.57
CA GLU A 50 9.26 11.44 -2.11
C GLU A 50 9.67 11.02 -0.68
N GLU A 51 10.90 11.34 -0.23
CA GLU A 51 11.36 10.99 1.13
C GLU A 51 10.53 11.60 2.25
N GLN A 52 9.90 12.75 1.98
CA GLN A 52 8.98 13.39 2.92
C GLN A 52 7.73 12.55 3.20
N ALA A 53 7.44 11.55 2.35
CA ALA A 53 6.32 10.62 2.47
C ALA A 53 6.76 9.15 2.55
N ALA A 54 8.01 8.88 2.95
CA ALA A 54 8.66 7.58 2.75
C ALA A 54 7.89 6.34 3.21
N ALA A 55 7.16 6.45 4.31
CA ALA A 55 6.37 5.34 4.84
C ALA A 55 4.88 5.45 4.53
N ASN A 56 4.39 6.51 3.87
CA ASN A 56 2.95 6.70 3.68
C ASN A 56 2.36 5.71 2.67
N MET A 57 3.04 5.51 1.53
CA MET A 57 2.69 4.52 0.52
C MET A 57 3.85 3.56 0.40
N TRP A 58 3.66 2.33 0.87
CA TRP A 58 4.78 1.44 1.15
C TRP A 58 4.39 -0.03 0.98
N GLY A 59 5.40 -0.87 0.79
CA GLY A 59 5.28 -2.30 0.92
C GLY A 59 6.62 -2.92 1.31
N HIS A 60 6.57 -4.03 1.99
CA HIS A 60 7.75 -4.75 2.46
C HIS A 60 7.52 -6.25 2.50
N GLY A 61 8.59 -7.01 2.28
CA GLY A 61 8.63 -8.45 2.46
C GLY A 61 8.26 -8.83 3.89
N LEU A 62 7.63 -9.99 3.99
CA LEU A 62 7.17 -10.59 5.23
C LEU A 62 7.53 -12.07 5.26
N GLY A 63 8.06 -12.55 6.38
CA GLY A 63 8.41 -13.95 6.57
C GLY A 63 8.76 -14.24 8.02
N LEU A 64 10.01 -14.66 8.27
CA LEU A 64 10.52 -14.78 9.64
C LEU A 64 10.80 -13.42 10.29
N ALA A 65 11.12 -12.41 9.47
CA ALA A 65 11.25 -11.03 9.88
C ALA A 65 9.99 -10.22 9.52
N GLN A 66 9.73 -9.18 10.31
CA GLN A 66 8.63 -8.25 10.06
C GLN A 66 8.91 -7.30 8.89
N TYR A 67 10.18 -7.04 8.58
CA TYR A 67 10.59 -6.23 7.44
C TYR A 67 11.67 -6.99 6.67
N ASP A 68 11.35 -7.37 5.44
CA ASP A 68 12.24 -8.06 4.52
C ASP A 68 12.08 -7.50 3.10
N MET A 69 12.83 -8.04 2.14
CA MET A 69 12.64 -7.77 0.72
C MET A 69 11.43 -8.55 0.16
N PRO A 70 10.72 -8.02 -0.86
CA PRO A 70 11.00 -6.77 -1.56
C PRO A 70 10.46 -5.53 -0.84
N VAL A 71 11.14 -4.40 -1.02
CA VAL A 71 10.60 -3.07 -0.70
C VAL A 71 9.84 -2.53 -1.92
N VAL A 72 8.61 -2.06 -1.67
CA VAL A 72 7.78 -1.33 -2.64
C VAL A 72 7.63 0.11 -2.15
N SER A 73 8.33 1.03 -2.78
CA SER A 73 8.25 2.45 -2.45
C SER A 73 8.60 3.29 -3.65
N ARG A 74 7.98 4.46 -3.78
CA ARG A 74 8.34 5.42 -4.84
C ARG A 74 9.77 5.95 -4.68
N ILE A 75 10.33 5.94 -3.47
CA ILE A 75 11.71 6.38 -3.21
C ILE A 75 12.74 5.41 -3.79
N TYR A 76 12.49 4.11 -3.65
CA TYR A 76 13.49 3.09 -3.97
C TYR A 76 13.16 2.35 -5.26
N SER A 77 11.92 1.91 -5.42
CA SER A 77 11.50 1.03 -6.51
C SER A 77 11.52 1.72 -7.88
N LEU A 78 11.41 3.05 -7.95
CA LEU A 78 11.44 3.77 -9.23
C LEU A 78 12.80 3.67 -9.93
N ASP A 79 13.89 3.67 -9.15
CA ASP A 79 15.27 3.61 -9.64
C ASP A 79 15.90 2.23 -9.47
N ASN A 80 15.45 1.45 -8.47
CA ASN A 80 15.98 0.14 -8.12
C ASN A 80 14.87 -0.93 -8.05
N PRO A 81 14.19 -1.22 -9.18
CA PRO A 81 13.12 -2.21 -9.22
C PRO A 81 13.62 -3.61 -8.87
N VAL A 82 12.82 -4.34 -8.09
CA VAL A 82 12.98 -5.78 -7.86
C VAL A 82 11.87 -6.50 -8.63
N THR A 83 12.22 -7.57 -9.33
CA THR A 83 11.24 -8.43 -10.01
C THR A 83 10.47 -9.24 -8.97
N ILE A 84 9.14 -9.24 -9.08
CA ILE A 84 8.28 -10.10 -8.27
C ILE A 84 8.34 -11.52 -8.82
N GLU A 85 8.61 -12.48 -7.93
CA GLU A 85 8.64 -13.91 -8.23
C GLU A 85 7.46 -14.63 -7.55
N GLU A 86 7.08 -15.78 -8.10
CA GLU A 86 6.07 -16.63 -7.47
C GLU A 86 6.55 -17.10 -6.09
N GLY A 87 5.65 -17.06 -5.11
CA GLY A 87 5.93 -17.42 -3.72
C GLY A 87 6.45 -16.27 -2.86
N MET A 88 6.78 -15.10 -3.42
CA MET A 88 7.11 -13.91 -2.62
C MET A 88 5.90 -13.49 -1.78
N SER A 89 6.15 -13.27 -0.48
CA SER A 89 5.16 -12.80 0.49
C SER A 89 5.54 -11.41 0.97
N PHE A 90 4.60 -10.47 0.90
CA PHE A 90 4.82 -9.08 1.29
C PHE A 90 3.52 -8.39 1.69
N ALA A 91 3.64 -7.28 2.41
CA ALA A 91 2.53 -6.37 2.66
C ALA A 91 2.58 -5.20 1.66
N LEU A 92 1.40 -4.70 1.32
CA LEU A 92 1.21 -3.39 0.73
C LEU A 92 0.33 -2.57 1.69
N GLU A 93 0.70 -1.32 1.90
CA GLU A 93 0.01 -0.43 2.83
C GLU A 93 -0.05 1.02 2.33
N THR A 94 -1.21 1.63 2.54
CA THR A 94 -1.49 3.02 2.13
C THR A 94 -1.88 3.84 3.35
N GLN A 95 -1.43 5.09 3.40
CA GLN A 95 -1.77 6.05 4.45
C GLN A 95 -2.31 7.34 3.87
N HIS A 96 -3.44 7.79 4.40
CA HIS A 96 -4.00 9.10 4.08
C HIS A 96 -4.67 9.72 5.31
N GLY A 97 -5.25 10.91 5.19
CA GLY A 97 -5.90 11.60 6.30
C GLY A 97 -5.82 13.12 6.24
N ARG A 98 -6.21 13.75 7.35
CA ARG A 98 -6.01 15.16 7.61
C ARG A 98 -4.91 15.38 8.62
N LEU A 99 -3.93 16.19 8.23
CA LEU A 99 -2.79 16.53 9.06
C LEU A 99 -3.25 17.10 10.41
N PHE A 100 -2.71 16.56 11.51
CA PHE A 100 -3.02 16.93 12.89
C PHE A 100 -4.46 16.65 13.37
N GLU A 101 -5.29 15.96 12.57
CA GLU A 101 -6.67 15.65 12.95
C GLU A 101 -6.91 14.14 13.04
N TRP A 102 -6.71 13.41 11.93
CA TRP A 102 -6.99 11.97 11.84
C TRP A 102 -6.30 11.33 10.63
N GLY A 103 -6.15 10.00 10.67
CA GLY A 103 -5.51 9.22 9.61
C GLY A 103 -6.28 7.94 9.28
N VAL A 104 -6.02 7.43 8.08
CA VAL A 104 -6.41 6.10 7.62
C VAL A 104 -5.13 5.39 7.22
N ARG A 105 -4.93 4.18 7.73
CA ARG A 105 -3.95 3.22 7.22
C ARG A 105 -4.64 1.91 6.91
N LEU A 106 -4.44 1.41 5.70
CA LEU A 106 -4.89 0.10 5.26
C LEU A 106 -3.69 -0.70 4.83
N GLU A 107 -3.66 -1.96 5.25
CA GLU A 107 -2.59 -2.90 4.95
C GLU A 107 -3.21 -4.23 4.57
N GLU A 108 -2.66 -4.83 3.52
CA GLU A 108 -2.98 -6.18 3.09
C GLU A 108 -1.70 -6.99 2.95
N MET A 109 -1.67 -8.15 3.61
CA MET A 109 -0.64 -9.16 3.39
C MET A 109 -1.03 -10.04 2.21
N LEU A 110 -0.09 -10.31 1.33
CA LEU A 110 -0.34 -11.11 0.13
C LEU A 110 0.82 -12.04 -0.20
N ILE A 111 0.51 -13.08 -0.98
CA ILE A 111 1.49 -13.93 -1.65
C ILE A 111 1.33 -13.79 -3.16
N ALA A 112 2.44 -13.61 -3.88
CA ALA A 112 2.43 -13.63 -5.34
C ALA A 112 2.28 -15.07 -5.84
N THR A 113 1.18 -15.35 -6.53
CA THR A 113 0.92 -16.64 -7.18
C THR A 113 1.10 -16.52 -8.68
N ARG A 114 1.17 -17.65 -9.40
CA ARG A 114 1.22 -17.66 -10.88
C ARG A 114 0.13 -16.82 -11.57
N SER A 115 -1.06 -16.69 -10.96
CA SER A 115 -2.20 -15.96 -11.53
C SER A 115 -2.35 -14.51 -11.02
N GLY A 116 -1.55 -14.08 -10.04
CA GLY A 116 -1.66 -12.75 -9.43
C GLY A 116 -1.43 -12.79 -7.92
N ALA A 117 -1.77 -11.72 -7.20
CA ALA A 117 -1.77 -11.73 -5.74
C ALA A 117 -2.91 -12.57 -5.15
N GLU A 118 -2.59 -13.38 -4.14
CA GLU A 118 -3.56 -13.93 -3.19
C GLU A 118 -3.46 -13.15 -1.88
N VAL A 119 -4.57 -12.54 -1.46
CA VAL A 119 -4.67 -11.79 -0.21
C VAL A 119 -4.86 -12.75 0.99
N LEU A 120 -3.92 -12.67 1.94
CA LEU A 120 -3.87 -13.51 3.13
C LEU A 120 -4.67 -12.93 4.30
N THR A 121 -4.74 -11.59 4.42
CA THR A 121 -5.57 -10.93 5.43
C THR A 121 -7.04 -11.31 5.25
N LYS A 122 -7.76 -11.52 6.36
CA LYS A 122 -9.18 -11.87 6.35
C LYS A 122 -10.07 -10.87 7.08
N PHE A 123 -9.47 -9.91 7.77
CA PHE A 123 -10.22 -8.86 8.42
C PHE A 123 -10.89 -7.96 7.37
N PRO A 124 -12.19 -7.64 7.49
CA PRO A 124 -12.87 -6.83 6.50
C PRO A 124 -12.34 -5.40 6.50
N ILE A 125 -11.85 -4.94 5.34
CA ILE A 125 -11.38 -3.56 5.13
C ILE A 125 -12.17 -2.82 4.04
N GLY A 126 -13.27 -3.38 3.56
CA GLY A 126 -14.15 -2.71 2.59
C GLY A 126 -14.93 -1.54 3.17
N GLU A 127 -15.00 -1.44 4.51
CA GLU A 127 -15.64 -0.35 5.23
C GLU A 127 -14.93 -0.07 6.56
N ILE A 128 -15.11 1.13 7.08
CA ILE A 128 -14.55 1.55 8.37
C ILE A 128 -15.18 0.70 9.48
N THR A 129 -14.36 -0.07 10.19
CA THR A 129 -14.79 -0.74 11.42
C THR A 129 -14.96 0.29 12.54
N VAL A 130 -16.16 0.36 13.11
CA VAL A 130 -16.45 1.23 14.26
C VAL A 130 -16.33 0.41 15.55
N CYS A 131 -15.33 0.75 16.37
CA CYS A 131 -15.18 0.20 17.72
C CYS A 131 -15.96 1.07 18.73
N GLY A 132 -16.78 0.43 19.55
CA GLY A 132 -17.59 1.05 20.60
C GLY A 132 -16.92 1.06 21.96
#